data_AF-K1TZF8-F1
#
_entry.id   AF-K1TZF8-F1
#
_cell.length_a   1.000
_cell.length_b   1.000
_cell.length_c   1.000
_cell.angle_alpha   90.00
_cell.angle_beta   90.00
_cell.angle_gamma   90.00
#
_symmetry.space_group_name_H-M   'P 1'
#
loop_
_entity.id
_entity.type
_entity.pdbx_description
1 polymer ?
#
loop_
_entity_poly.entity_id
_entity_poly.type
_entity_poly.pdbx_seq_one_letter_code
_entity_poly.pdbx_strand_id
1 'polypeptide(L)'
;DEVMEGGFCQLIQNGYGGYIFDNPFAKVMRLWRVGDLSKLVYAAKKVYDSHRDDLERERTDEEFMAMYEQYEAFDELEDEFLEKEEEYTALVAGYVDEHLELFAKIV
;
A
#
# COMPACT_ATOMS: atom_id res chain seq x y z
N ASP A 1 7.69 -4.46 -5.24
CA ASP A 1 8.57 -3.45 -5.86
C ASP A 1 8.18 -2.07 -5.38
N GLU A 2 6.95 -1.58 -5.59
CA GLU A 2 6.54 -0.22 -5.20
C GLU A 2 6.93 0.24 -3.77
N VAL A 3 6.21 -0.17 -2.72
CA VAL A 3 6.49 0.30 -1.35
C VAL A 3 7.85 -0.18 -0.83
N MET A 4 8.31 -1.35 -1.32
CA MET A 4 9.60 -1.93 -0.91
C MET A 4 10.82 -1.17 -1.46
N GLU A 5 10.67 -0.46 -2.59
CA GLU A 5 11.78 0.22 -3.26
C GLU A 5 11.64 1.74 -3.27
N GLY A 6 10.42 2.26 -3.51
CA GLY A 6 10.14 3.69 -3.65
C GLY A 6 8.91 4.18 -2.87
N GLY A 7 8.48 3.43 -1.87
CA GLY A 7 7.45 3.89 -0.94
C GLY A 7 6.06 4.11 -1.57
N PHE A 8 5.21 4.81 -0.82
CA PHE A 8 3.86 5.18 -1.26
C PHE A 8 3.89 6.23 -2.37
N CYS A 9 4.88 7.12 -2.39
CA CYS A 9 5.02 8.11 -3.46
C CYS A 9 5.17 7.43 -4.83
N GLN A 10 6.05 6.42 -4.95
CA GLN A 10 6.20 5.66 -6.18
C GLN A 10 4.94 4.86 -6.52
N LEU A 11 4.35 4.17 -5.53
CA LEU A 11 3.09 3.43 -5.72
C LEU A 11 1.99 4.30 -6.35
N ILE A 12 1.85 5.53 -5.85
CA ILE A 12 0.82 6.47 -6.31
C ILE A 12 1.17 7.02 -7.70
N GLN A 13 2.41 7.44 -7.93
CA GLN A 13 2.86 7.96 -9.23
C GLN A 13 2.81 6.90 -10.34
N ASN A 14 2.98 5.62 -10.00
CA ASN A 14 2.77 4.50 -10.92
C ASN A 14 1.29 4.16 -11.16
N GLY A 15 0.37 4.93 -10.56
CA GLY A 15 -1.07 4.83 -10.82
C GLY A 15 -1.81 3.80 -9.95
N TYR A 16 -1.17 3.21 -8.95
CA TYR A 16 -1.80 2.22 -8.08
C TYR A 16 -2.58 2.83 -6.90
N GLY A 17 -2.44 4.14 -6.66
CA GLY A 17 -3.08 4.84 -5.53
C GLY A 17 -4.57 4.56 -5.41
N GLY A 18 -5.35 4.89 -6.45
CA GLY A 18 -6.78 4.60 -6.47
C GLY A 18 -7.11 3.11 -6.33
N TYR A 19 -6.31 2.22 -6.91
CA TYR A 19 -6.53 0.78 -6.82
C TYR A 19 -6.33 0.24 -5.40
N ILE A 20 -5.38 0.77 -4.64
CA ILE A 20 -5.10 0.34 -3.27
C ILE A 20 -6.03 1.03 -2.27
N PHE A 21 -6.28 2.33 -2.44
CA PHE A 21 -6.94 3.15 -1.43
C PHE A 21 -8.47 3.26 -1.62
N ASP A 22 -9.00 3.19 -2.85
CA ASP A 22 -10.44 3.33 -3.06
C ASP A 22 -11.17 1.97 -3.12
N ASN A 23 -10.46 0.91 -3.49
CA ASN A 23 -11.00 -0.43 -3.42
C ASN A 23 -11.02 -0.94 -1.97
N PRO A 24 -11.81 -1.98 -1.66
CA PRO A 24 -11.90 -2.54 -0.32
C PRO A 24 -10.64 -3.33 0.10
N PHE A 25 -9.44 -3.03 -0.41
CA PHE A 25 -8.21 -3.74 -0.09
C PHE A 25 -7.92 -3.77 1.42
N ALA A 26 -7.86 -2.61 2.08
CA ALA A 26 -7.65 -2.53 3.52
C ALA A 26 -8.72 -3.31 4.30
N LYS A 27 -9.97 -3.29 3.85
CA LYS A 27 -11.06 -4.05 4.46
C LYS A 27 -10.85 -5.56 4.30
N VAL A 28 -10.40 -6.02 3.14
CA VAL A 28 -10.10 -7.43 2.87
C VAL A 28 -8.94 -7.91 3.73
N MET A 29 -7.86 -7.14 3.85
CA MET A 29 -6.73 -7.47 4.74
C MET A 29 -7.20 -7.70 6.18
N ARG A 30 -8.11 -6.84 6.68
CA ARG A 30 -8.73 -7.05 7.99
C ARG A 30 -9.55 -8.34 8.08
N LEU A 31 -10.31 -8.68 7.04
CA LEU A 31 -11.12 -9.91 7.01
C LEU A 31 -10.22 -11.16 6.98
N TRP A 32 -9.06 -11.07 6.34
CA TRP A 32 -8.04 -12.12 6.31
C TRP A 32 -7.17 -12.14 7.57
N ARG A 33 -7.53 -11.36 8.59
CA ARG A 33 -6.81 -11.21 9.87
C ARG A 33 -5.41 -10.62 9.76
N VAL A 34 -5.07 -10.01 8.62
CA VAL A 34 -3.89 -9.16 8.44
C VAL A 34 -4.20 -7.74 8.93
N GLY A 35 -4.51 -7.64 10.22
CA GLY A 35 -5.13 -6.46 10.82
C GLY A 35 -4.22 -5.22 10.85
N ASP A 36 -2.92 -5.41 11.03
CA ASP A 36 -1.97 -4.29 11.11
C ASP A 36 -1.71 -3.70 9.72
N LEU A 37 -1.57 -4.52 8.68
CA LEU A 37 -1.56 -4.03 7.29
C LEU A 37 -2.82 -3.23 6.94
N SER A 38 -3.99 -3.66 7.41
CA SER A 38 -5.23 -2.90 7.23
C SER A 38 -5.14 -1.49 7.83
N LYS A 39 -4.62 -1.36 9.06
CA LYS A 39 -4.46 -0.07 9.74
C LYS A 39 -3.46 0.81 9.00
N LEU A 40 -2.33 0.25 8.58
CA LEU A 40 -1.29 0.93 7.81
C LEU A 40 -1.85 1.51 6.51
N VAL A 41 -2.58 0.70 5.73
CA VAL A 41 -3.22 1.17 4.49
C VAL A 41 -4.25 2.27 4.76
N TYR A 42 -5.03 2.17 5.84
CA TYR A 42 -5.96 3.25 6.21
C TYR A 42 -5.24 4.54 6.66
N ALA A 43 -4.07 4.44 7.29
CA ALA A 43 -3.25 5.59 7.63
C ALA A 43 -2.69 6.26 6.37
N ALA A 44 -2.10 5.47 5.46
CA ALA A 44 -1.60 5.96 4.17
C ALA A 44 -2.73 6.57 3.34
N LYS A 45 -3.93 5.97 3.33
CA LYS A 45 -5.11 6.52 2.65
C LYS A 45 -5.45 7.93 3.13
N LYS A 46 -5.28 8.25 4.42
CA LYS A 46 -5.61 9.60 4.92
C LYS A 46 -4.72 10.67 4.29
N VAL A 47 -3.41 10.39 4.19
CA VAL A 47 -2.45 11.27 3.51
C VAL A 47 -2.82 11.36 2.03
N TYR A 48 -3.04 10.23 1.38
CA TYR A 48 -3.45 10.17 -0.02
C TYR A 48 -4.72 10.98 -0.30
N ASP A 49 -5.82 10.77 0.44
CA ASP A 49 -7.09 11.47 0.23
C ASP A 49 -6.96 12.99 0.46
N SER A 50 -6.06 13.41 1.35
CA SER A 50 -5.85 14.83 1.67
C SER A 50 -5.07 15.58 0.59
N HIS A 51 -4.31 14.85 -0.23
CA HIS A 51 -3.37 15.41 -1.21
C HIS A 51 -3.51 14.78 -2.60
N ARG A 52 -4.60 14.07 -2.86
CA ARG A 52 -4.79 13.19 -4.03
C ARG A 52 -4.46 13.86 -5.35
N ASP A 53 -5.07 15.02 -5.62
CA ASP A 53 -4.90 15.74 -6.88
C ASP A 53 -3.43 16.10 -7.14
N ASP A 54 -2.67 16.43 -6.10
CA ASP A 54 -1.24 16.69 -6.24
C ASP A 54 -0.44 15.39 -6.29
N LEU A 55 -0.74 14.38 -5.47
CA LEU A 55 -0.01 13.11 -5.48
C LEU A 55 -0.14 12.33 -6.81
N GLU A 56 -1.27 12.46 -7.50
CA GLU A 56 -1.56 11.74 -8.77
C GLU A 56 -1.19 12.52 -10.03
N ARG A 57 -0.85 13.82 -9.94
CA ARG A 57 -0.51 14.61 -11.14
C ARG A 57 0.78 14.11 -11.81
N GLU A 58 0.89 14.36 -13.11
CA GLU A 58 2.14 14.15 -13.83
C GLU A 58 3.28 15.01 -13.24
N ARG A 59 4.45 14.41 -13.08
CA ARG A 59 5.67 15.02 -12.54
C ARG A 59 6.86 14.77 -13.45
N THR A 60 7.82 15.69 -13.41
CA THR A 60 9.17 15.41 -13.91
C THR A 60 9.96 14.58 -12.89
N ASP A 61 11.08 13.99 -13.29
CA ASP A 61 11.95 13.23 -12.37
C ASP A 61 12.42 14.09 -11.18
N GLU A 62 12.74 15.37 -11.41
CA GLU A 62 13.14 16.30 -10.33
C GLU A 62 11.97 16.59 -9.36
N GLU A 63 10.76 16.79 -9.90
CA GLU A 63 9.56 16.98 -9.08
C GLU A 63 9.19 15.72 -8.29
N PHE A 64 9.43 14.54 -8.86
CA PHE A 64 9.22 13.27 -8.19
C PHE A 64 10.23 13.05 -7.06
N MET A 65 11.50 13.38 -7.27
CA MET A 65 12.49 13.31 -6.19
C MET A 65 12.16 14.24 -5.02
N ALA A 66 11.65 15.45 -5.31
CA ALA A 66 11.20 16.38 -4.28
C ALA A 66 9.93 15.91 -3.55
N MET A 67 9.16 14.99 -4.14
CA MET A 67 7.92 14.47 -3.56
C MET A 67 8.16 13.70 -2.27
N TYR A 68 9.28 12.97 -2.16
CA TYR A 68 9.64 12.24 -0.95
C TYR A 68 9.79 13.17 0.26
N GLU A 69 10.44 14.32 0.10
CA GLU A 69 10.56 15.31 1.18
C GLU A 69 9.21 16.01 1.48
N GLN A 70 8.43 16.30 0.44
CA GLN A 70 7.12 16.95 0.61
C GLN A 70 6.09 16.08 1.34
N TYR A 71 6.23 14.76 1.21
CA TYR A 71 5.31 13.78 1.77
C TYR A 71 6.00 12.85 2.78
N GLU A 72 6.90 13.41 3.61
CA GLU A 72 7.56 12.70 4.73
C GLU A 72 6.57 12.05 5.72
N ALA A 73 5.30 12.45 5.67
CA ALA A 73 4.22 11.80 6.42
C ALA A 73 4.00 10.32 6.05
N PHE A 74 4.53 9.86 4.91
CA PHE A 74 4.55 8.44 4.56
C PHE A 74 5.71 7.66 5.18
N ASP A 75 6.81 8.32 5.56
CA ASP A 75 8.06 7.66 5.97
C ASP A 75 7.84 6.69 7.14
N GLU A 76 7.12 7.12 8.20
CA GLU A 76 6.82 6.25 9.35
C GLU A 76 5.98 5.02 8.95
N LEU A 77 5.10 5.17 7.97
CA LEU A 77 4.25 4.08 7.47
C LEU A 77 5.05 3.12 6.57
N GLU A 78 6.02 3.65 5.83
CA GLU A 78 6.93 2.87 4.99
C GLU A 78 7.88 2.06 5.86
N ASP A 79 8.46 2.68 6.90
CA ASP A 79 9.27 1.98 7.90
C ASP A 79 8.50 0.84 8.58
N GLU A 80 7.26 1.09 9.03
CA GLU A 80 6.41 0.03 9.60
C GLU A 80 6.14 -1.07 8.59
N PHE A 81 5.89 -0.72 7.32
CA PHE A 81 5.66 -1.70 6.27
C PHE A 81 6.89 -2.58 6.05
N LEU A 82 8.08 -1.98 5.93
CA LEU A 82 9.33 -2.68 5.72
C LEU A 82 9.68 -3.60 6.89
N GLU A 83 9.47 -3.16 8.14
CA GLU A 83 9.73 -3.97 9.34
C GLU A 83 8.83 -5.21 9.40
N LYS A 84 7.57 -5.07 8.98
CA LYS A 84 6.53 -6.11 9.11
C LYS A 84 6.22 -6.86 7.81
N GLU A 85 6.91 -6.57 6.71
CA GLU A 85 6.56 -7.13 5.40
C GLU A 85 6.54 -8.66 5.41
N GLU A 86 7.58 -9.29 5.98
CA GLU A 86 7.65 -10.75 6.08
C GLU A 86 6.48 -11.34 6.89
N GLU A 87 6.07 -10.66 7.97
CA GLU A 87 4.91 -11.07 8.78
C GLU A 87 3.61 -10.96 7.98
N TYR A 88 3.41 -9.84 7.28
CA TYR A 88 2.23 -9.63 6.44
C TYR A 88 2.13 -10.68 5.34
N THR A 89 3.26 -10.96 4.68
CA THR A 89 3.36 -11.99 3.63
C THR A 89 3.05 -13.37 4.19
N ALA A 90 3.57 -13.72 5.38
CA ALA A 90 3.26 -14.98 6.04
C ALA A 90 1.77 -15.11 6.42
N LEU A 91 1.14 -14.04 6.92
CA LEU A 91 -0.28 -14.04 7.26
C LEU A 91 -1.17 -14.19 6.03
N VAL A 92 -0.84 -13.50 4.93
CA VAL A 92 -1.56 -13.66 3.65
C VAL A 92 -1.40 -15.08 3.12
N ALA A 93 -0.18 -15.62 3.12
CA ALA A 93 0.08 -16.99 2.69
C ALA A 93 -0.72 -18.01 3.53
N GLY A 94 -0.74 -17.83 4.86
CA GLY A 94 -1.55 -18.67 5.75
C GLY A 94 -3.04 -18.60 5.42
N TYR A 95 -3.58 -17.42 5.11
CA TYR A 95 -4.97 -17.31 4.67
C TYR A 95 -5.21 -18.04 3.33
N VAL A 96 -4.29 -17.93 2.36
CA VAL A 96 -4.41 -18.63 1.08
C VAL A 96 -4.36 -20.15 1.28
N ASP A 97 -3.48 -20.65 2.13
CA ASP A 97 -3.36 -22.09 2.43
C ASP A 97 -4.63 -22.66 3.08
N GLU A 98 -5.29 -21.88 3.94
CA GLU A 98 -6.57 -22.27 4.56
C GLU A 98 -7.76 -22.21 3.60
N HIS A 99 -7.63 -21.55 2.45
CA HIS A 99 -8.72 -21.29 1.49
C HIS A 99 -8.30 -21.58 0.04
N LEU A 100 -7.50 -22.63 -0.18
CA LEU A 100 -6.89 -22.94 -1.47
C LEU A 100 -7.90 -23.02 -2.62
N GLU A 101 -9.13 -23.46 -2.37
CA GLU A 101 -10.18 -23.54 -3.38
C GLU A 101 -10.58 -22.20 -4.01
N LEU A 102 -10.32 -21.09 -3.31
CA LEU A 102 -10.56 -19.73 -3.80
C LEU A 102 -9.44 -19.22 -4.72
N PHE A 103 -8.24 -19.81 -4.65
CA PHE A 103 -7.04 -19.29 -5.32
C PHE A 103 -6.45 -20.27 -6.35
N ALA A 104 -6.50 -21.58 -6.10
CA ALA A 104 -5.84 -22.60 -6.92
C ALA A 104 -6.61 -22.96 -8.21
N LYS A 105 -7.83 -22.45 -8.39
CA LYS A 105 -8.64 -22.68 -9.60
C LYS A 105 -8.73 -21.40 -10.41
N ILE A 106 -8.17 -21.44 -11.61
CA ILE A 106 -8.42 -20.44 -12.65
C ILE A 106 -9.72 -20.86 -13.35
N VAL A 107 -10.74 -20.00 -13.29
CA VAL A 107 -12.06 -20.20 -13.93
C VAL A 107 -12.14 -19.40 -15.20
#